data_AF-A0A642UUY5-F1
#
_entry.id   AF-A0A642UUY5-F1
#
_cell.length_a   1.000
_cell.length_b   1.000
_cell.length_c   1.000
_cell.angle_alpha   90.00
_cell.angle_beta   90.00
_cell.angle_gamma   90.00
#
_symmetry.space_group_name_H-M   'P 1'
#
loop_
_entity.id
_entity.type
_entity.pdbx_description
1 polymer ?
#
loop_
_entity_poly.entity_id
_entity_poly.type
_entity_poly.pdbx_seq_one_letter_code
_entity_poly.pdbx_strand_id
1 'polypeptide(L)'
;MGYPAVGAPIDWAVVLPMFAANWIWCVVYDTVYAHQDKKFDIHAGIKSTALAWGDRTKPILNGLTTAQVGLYTLSGFMNSMGPGFYAGAAWGFYRIYTMIKKVDLDDEASCWKGFTGNIKTGIIFWLGIVVDYLLLLAGVL
;
A
#
# COMPACT_ATOMS: atom_id res chain seq x y z
N MET A 1 -11.68 -3.47 -2.45
CA MET A 1 -12.89 -2.69 -2.13
C MET A 1 -14.08 -3.34 -2.82
N GLY A 2 -14.71 -4.31 -2.18
CA GLY A 2 -15.89 -5.03 -2.70
C GLY A 2 -16.94 -5.27 -1.62
N TYR A 3 -16.86 -4.55 -0.50
CA TYR A 3 -17.71 -4.80 0.67
C TYR A 3 -19.21 -4.60 0.34
N PRO A 4 -19.63 -3.55 -0.38
CA PRO A 4 -21.03 -3.45 -0.83
C PRO A 4 -21.42 -4.54 -1.83
N ALA A 5 -20.47 -5.12 -2.58
CA ALA A 5 -20.72 -6.11 -3.62
C ALA A 5 -21.02 -7.51 -3.04
N VAL A 6 -20.65 -7.78 -1.79
CA VAL A 6 -20.95 -9.05 -1.10
C VAL A 6 -22.31 -9.06 -0.39
N GLY A 7 -23.08 -7.95 -0.46
CA GLY A 7 -24.41 -7.87 0.14
C GLY A 7 -24.44 -7.88 1.67
N ALA A 8 -23.27 -7.80 2.32
CA ALA A 8 -23.14 -7.79 3.77
C ALA A 8 -23.34 -6.37 4.35
N PRO A 9 -23.89 -6.24 5.58
CA PRO A 9 -23.94 -4.96 6.29
C PRO A 9 -22.55 -4.37 6.47
N ILE A 10 -22.39 -3.08 6.13
CA ILE A 10 -21.10 -2.38 6.21
C ILE A 10 -20.64 -2.30 7.66
N ASP A 11 -19.58 -3.03 7.99
CA ASP A 11 -18.84 -2.82 9.23
C ASP A 11 -17.83 -1.70 9.03
N TRP A 12 -18.18 -0.51 9.53
CA TRP A 12 -17.33 0.68 9.41
C TRP A 12 -16.00 0.54 10.17
N ALA A 13 -15.94 -0.25 11.24
CA ALA A 13 -14.71 -0.48 12.00
C ALA A 13 -13.69 -1.28 11.19
N VAL A 14 -14.14 -2.11 10.23
CA VAL A 14 -13.29 -2.84 9.30
C VAL A 14 -13.02 -2.04 8.04
N VAL A 15 -14.07 -1.49 7.42
CA VAL A 15 -14.02 -0.90 6.08
C VAL A 15 -13.25 0.41 6.06
N LEU A 16 -13.47 1.30 7.04
CA LEU A 16 -12.82 2.62 7.07
C LEU A 16 -11.29 2.53 7.19
N PRO A 17 -10.71 1.77 8.15
CA PRO A 17 -9.25 1.65 8.21
C PRO A 17 -8.67 0.91 7.01
N MET A 18 -9.35 -0.11 6.46
CA MET A 18 -8.91 -0.74 5.21
C MET A 18 -8.91 0.24 4.03
N PHE A 19 -9.93 1.11 3.94
CA PHE A 19 -10.00 2.13 2.91
C PHE A 19 -8.87 3.13 3.02
N ALA A 20 -8.66 3.68 4.22
CA ALA A 20 -7.57 4.60 4.48
C ALA A 20 -6.20 3.95 4.19
N ALA A 21 -5.99 2.69 4.58
CA ALA A 21 -4.76 1.96 4.27
C ALA A 21 -4.52 1.82 2.76
N ASN A 22 -5.54 1.43 1.98
CA ASN A 22 -5.42 1.32 0.52
C ASN A 22 -5.20 2.69 -0.12
N TRP A 23 -5.89 3.73 0.34
CA TRP A 23 -5.70 5.09 -0.15
C TRP A 23 -4.27 5.58 0.10
N ILE A 24 -3.72 5.36 1.30
CA ILE A 24 -2.32 5.68 1.60
C ILE A 24 -1.37 4.90 0.68
N TRP A 25 -1.66 3.63 0.39
CA TRP A 25 -0.84 2.86 -0.53
C TRP A 25 -0.79 3.49 -1.92
N CYS A 26 -1.95 3.94 -2.45
CA CYS A 26 -2.03 4.69 -3.70
C CYS A 26 -1.15 5.92 -3.66
N VAL A 27 -1.28 6.74 -2.62
CA VAL A 27 -0.44 7.93 -2.43
C VAL A 27 1.05 7.56 -2.44
N VAL A 28 1.44 6.45 -1.80
CA VAL A 28 2.84 6.02 -1.72
C VAL A 28 3.40 5.66 -3.10
N TYR A 29 2.75 4.77 -3.85
CA TYR A 29 3.29 4.35 -5.15
C TYR A 29 3.09 5.43 -6.23
N ASP A 30 2.01 6.21 -6.19
CA ASP A 30 1.78 7.30 -7.16
C ASP A 30 2.76 8.44 -6.94
N THR A 31 3.18 8.72 -5.70
CA THR A 31 4.22 9.73 -5.47
C THR A 31 5.57 9.26 -6.03
N VAL A 32 5.90 7.97 -5.92
CA VAL A 32 7.11 7.43 -6.58
C VAL A 32 7.00 7.60 -8.09
N TYR A 33 5.83 7.34 -8.67
CA TYR A 33 5.58 7.59 -10.09
C TYR A 33 5.66 9.08 -10.45
N ALA A 34 5.17 9.99 -9.62
CA ALA A 34 5.26 11.43 -9.85
C ALA A 34 6.71 11.94 -9.93
N HIS A 35 7.67 11.26 -9.30
CA HIS A 35 9.10 11.59 -9.46
C HIS A 35 9.64 11.25 -10.86
N GLN A 36 9.03 10.30 -11.57
CA GLN A 36 9.32 10.02 -12.98
C GLN A 36 8.99 11.21 -13.88
N ASP A 37 7.85 11.88 -13.61
CA ASP A 37 7.35 12.99 -14.42
C ASP A 37 7.84 14.36 -13.94
N LYS A 38 8.73 14.41 -12.94
CA LYS A 38 9.19 15.66 -12.27
C LYS A 38 9.63 16.74 -13.25
N LYS A 39 10.42 16.39 -14.29
CA LYS A 39 10.90 17.36 -15.28
C LYS A 39 9.77 17.91 -16.15
N PHE A 40 8.84 17.05 -16.56
CA PHE A 40 7.68 17.45 -17.37
C PHE A 40 6.73 18.32 -16.56
N ASP A 41 6.49 17.96 -15.28
CA ASP A 41 5.66 18.75 -14.37
C ASP A 41 6.18 20.18 -14.20
N ILE A 42 7.51 20.36 -14.08
CA ILE A 42 8.13 21.69 -14.00
C ILE A 42 7.83 22.52 -15.25
N HIS A 43 8.01 21.93 -16.44
CA HIS A 43 7.77 22.63 -17.71
C HIS A 43 6.27 22.93 -17.92
N ALA A 44 5.39 22.05 -17.46
CA ALA A 44 3.93 22.21 -17.57
C ALA A 44 3.33 23.08 -16.45
N GLY A 45 4.10 23.47 -15.44
CA GLY A 45 3.61 24.23 -14.27
C GLY A 45 2.70 23.41 -13.34
N ILE A 46 2.79 22.08 -13.38
CA ILE A 46 1.99 21.16 -12.56
C ILE A 46 2.57 21.12 -11.15
N LYS A 47 1.72 21.22 -10.12
CA LYS A 47 2.12 21.19 -8.71
C LYS A 47 2.06 19.77 -8.13
N SER A 48 2.90 18.86 -8.63
CA SER A 48 2.88 17.46 -8.21
C SER A 48 3.44 17.25 -6.80
N THR A 49 3.12 16.10 -6.19
CA THR A 49 3.64 15.71 -4.87
C THR A 49 5.17 15.56 -4.88
N ALA A 50 5.75 15.12 -6.01
CA ALA A 50 7.19 15.05 -6.19
C ALA A 50 7.88 16.41 -6.04
N LEU A 51 7.26 17.47 -6.59
CA LEU A 51 7.75 18.85 -6.43
C LEU A 51 7.46 19.42 -5.04
N ALA A 52 6.28 19.14 -4.49
CA ALA A 52 5.89 19.64 -3.17
C ALA A 52 6.73 19.04 -2.02
N TRP A 53 7.09 17.76 -2.13
CA TRP A 53 7.83 17.05 -1.07
C TRP A 53 9.34 17.06 -1.31
N GLY A 54 9.80 17.07 -2.57
CA GLY A 54 11.21 17.12 -2.94
C GLY A 54 12.04 16.08 -2.17
N ASP A 55 13.12 16.54 -1.54
CA ASP A 55 14.06 15.69 -0.78
C ASP A 55 13.41 15.01 0.44
N ARG A 56 12.28 15.54 0.93
CA ARG A 56 11.54 14.96 2.06
C ARG A 56 10.61 13.82 1.65
N THR A 57 10.57 13.47 0.37
CA THR A 57 9.69 12.41 -0.14
C THR A 57 9.90 11.09 0.61
N LYS A 58 11.12 10.57 0.70
CA LYS A 58 11.37 9.27 1.36
C LYS A 58 10.94 9.25 2.84
N PRO A 59 11.29 10.25 3.69
CA PRO A 59 10.75 10.36 5.04
C PRO A 59 9.22 10.36 5.11
N ILE A 60 8.55 11.14 4.25
CA ILE A 60 7.09 11.23 4.21
C ILE A 60 6.47 9.88 3.82
N LEU A 61 7.01 9.24 2.78
CA LEU A 61 6.56 7.91 2.33
C LEU A 61 6.71 6.85 3.41
N ASN A 62 7.81 6.88 4.19
CA ASN A 62 7.97 5.98 5.33
C ASN A 62 6.92 6.25 6.42
N GLY A 63 6.65 7.52 6.75
CA GLY A 63 5.62 7.89 7.73
C GLY A 63 4.22 7.44 7.29
N LEU A 64 3.88 7.68 6.03
CA LEU A 64 2.63 7.20 5.42
C LEU A 64 2.54 5.68 5.44
N THR A 65 3.59 4.97 5.04
CA THR A 65 3.63 3.50 5.08
C THR A 65 3.45 2.96 6.50
N THR A 66 4.01 3.62 7.51
CA THR A 66 3.80 3.25 8.92
C THR A 66 2.34 3.43 9.35
N ALA A 67 1.71 4.55 8.95
CA ALA A 67 0.28 4.74 9.19
C ALA A 67 -0.57 3.68 8.47
N GLN A 68 -0.19 3.32 7.23
CA GLN A 68 -0.82 2.25 6.46
C GLN A 68 -0.74 0.90 7.18
N VAL A 69 0.42 0.53 7.74
CA VAL A 69 0.58 -0.69 8.55
C VAL A 69 -0.41 -0.71 9.70
N GLY A 70 -0.51 0.39 10.45
CA GLY A 70 -1.41 0.52 11.59
C GLY A 70 -2.88 0.35 11.19
N LEU A 71 -3.31 1.04 10.13
CA LEU A 71 -4.68 0.95 9.62
C LEU A 71 -5.02 -0.42 9.03
N TYR A 72 -4.10 -1.03 8.27
CA TYR A 72 -4.28 -2.37 7.71
C TYR A 72 -4.39 -3.43 8.81
N THR A 73 -3.52 -3.35 9.82
CA THR A 73 -3.51 -4.26 10.97
C THR A 73 -4.76 -4.07 11.83
N LEU A 74 -5.19 -2.83 12.05
CA LEU A 74 -6.42 -2.50 12.77
C LEU A 74 -7.65 -3.11 12.07
N SER A 75 -7.76 -2.97 10.76
CA SER A 75 -8.85 -3.58 9.99
C SER A 75 -8.85 -5.10 10.11
N GLY A 76 -7.67 -5.74 10.01
CA GLY A 76 -7.55 -7.18 10.20
C GLY A 76 -7.97 -7.63 11.60
N PHE A 77 -7.57 -6.88 12.63
CA PHE A 77 -7.98 -7.16 14.01
C PHE A 77 -9.50 -7.03 14.21
N MET A 78 -10.12 -5.96 13.68
CA MET A 78 -11.57 -5.77 13.74
C MET A 78 -12.33 -6.87 12.99
N ASN A 79 -11.74 -7.44 11.94
CA ASN A 79 -12.34 -8.53 11.17
C ASN A 79 -11.89 -9.93 11.64
N SER A 80 -11.23 -10.05 12.81
CA SER A 80 -10.74 -11.33 13.36
C SER A 80 -9.91 -12.15 12.35
N MET A 81 -9.07 -11.47 11.55
CA MET A 81 -8.19 -12.12 10.59
C MET A 81 -7.15 -13.00 11.29
N GLY A 82 -6.75 -14.08 10.64
CA GLY A 82 -5.79 -15.04 11.17
C GLY A 82 -4.33 -14.80 10.74
N PRO A 83 -3.45 -15.78 10.98
CA PRO A 83 -2.01 -15.66 10.75
C PRO A 83 -1.64 -15.53 9.27
N GLY A 84 -2.46 -16.03 8.33
CA GLY A 84 -2.18 -15.93 6.89
C GLY A 84 -2.19 -14.47 6.44
N PHE A 85 -3.18 -13.72 6.91
CA PHE A 85 -3.32 -12.29 6.67
C PHE A 85 -2.10 -11.51 7.19
N TYR A 86 -1.72 -11.73 8.45
CA TYR A 86 -0.61 -11.00 9.08
C TYR A 86 0.76 -11.37 8.48
N ALA A 87 0.98 -12.63 8.08
CA ALA A 87 2.20 -13.04 7.39
C ALA A 87 2.31 -12.38 6.00
N GLY A 88 1.21 -12.35 5.24
CA GLY A 88 1.14 -11.62 3.97
C GLY A 88 1.36 -10.12 4.16
N ALA A 89 0.77 -9.54 5.21
CA ALA A 89 0.96 -8.14 5.58
C ALA A 89 2.45 -7.83 5.84
N ALA A 90 3.10 -8.61 6.70
CA ALA A 90 4.50 -8.42 7.05
C ALA A 90 5.42 -8.45 5.81
N TRP A 91 5.19 -9.42 4.90
CA TRP A 91 5.96 -9.50 3.65
C TRP A 91 5.65 -8.33 2.71
N GLY A 92 4.38 -8.00 2.51
CA GLY A 92 3.97 -6.88 1.65
C GLY A 92 4.57 -5.55 2.12
N PHE A 93 4.48 -5.25 3.41
CA PHE A 93 5.06 -4.03 3.98
C PHE A 93 6.58 -4.02 3.94
N TYR A 94 7.24 -5.15 4.23
CA TYR A 94 8.69 -5.27 4.05
C TYR A 94 9.12 -4.90 2.62
N ARG A 95 8.35 -5.31 1.61
CA ARG A 95 8.61 -4.93 0.20
C ARG A 95 8.39 -3.45 -0.05
N ILE A 96 7.34 -2.83 0.52
CA ILE A 96 7.10 -1.38 0.38
C ILE A 96 8.25 -0.57 0.99
N TYR A 97 8.63 -0.85 2.24
CA TYR A 97 9.77 -0.17 2.89
C TYR A 97 11.08 -0.36 2.13
N THR A 98 11.32 -1.58 1.63
CA THR A 98 12.51 -1.87 0.82
C THR A 98 12.50 -1.11 -0.50
N MET A 99 11.33 -0.95 -1.14
CA MET A 99 11.16 -0.15 -2.36
C MET A 99 11.46 1.32 -2.08
N ILE A 100 10.85 1.91 -1.04
CA ILE A 100 11.08 3.32 -0.65
C ILE A 100 12.57 3.57 -0.37
N LYS A 101 13.25 2.62 0.29
CA LYS A 101 14.68 2.73 0.57
C LYS A 101 15.51 2.72 -0.72
N LYS A 102 15.23 1.78 -1.63
CA LYS A 102 16.06 1.50 -2.82
C LYS A 102 15.76 2.39 -4.02
N VAL A 103 14.55 2.93 -4.14
CA VAL A 103 14.18 3.76 -5.29
C VAL A 103 15.05 5.00 -5.32
N ASP A 104 15.74 5.22 -6.43
CA ASP A 104 16.30 6.50 -6.80
C ASP A 104 15.17 7.36 -7.38
N LEU A 105 14.91 8.51 -6.76
CA LEU A 105 13.81 9.43 -7.10
C LEU A 105 14.20 10.44 -8.19
N ASP A 106 15.46 10.46 -8.61
CA ASP A 106 15.92 11.30 -9.72
C ASP A 106 16.20 10.48 -10.99
N ASP A 107 16.07 9.14 -10.91
CA ASP A 107 16.11 8.22 -12.05
C ASP A 107 14.71 7.72 -12.44
N GLU A 108 14.30 8.05 -13.66
CA GLU A 108 12.98 7.76 -14.22
C GLU A 108 12.73 6.24 -14.32
N ALA A 109 13.76 5.47 -14.69
CA ALA A 109 13.67 4.01 -14.83
C ALA A 109 13.52 3.31 -13.46
N SER A 110 14.25 3.79 -12.46
CA SER A 110 14.12 3.38 -11.05
C SER A 110 12.72 3.67 -10.52
N CYS A 111 12.17 4.86 -10.77
CA CYS A 111 10.81 5.22 -10.37
C CYS A 111 9.77 4.31 -11.03
N TRP A 112 9.88 4.05 -12.33
CA TRP A 112 9.00 3.12 -13.05
C TRP A 112 9.04 1.71 -12.46
N LYS A 113 10.24 1.21 -12.15
CA LYS A 113 10.43 -0.10 -11.52
C LYS A 113 9.83 -0.15 -10.10
N GLY A 114 9.96 0.94 -9.34
CA GLY A 114 9.35 1.10 -8.03
C GLY A 114 7.82 1.06 -8.11
N PHE A 115 7.23 1.85 -9.01
CA PHE A 115 5.80 1.92 -9.26
C PHE A 115 5.23 0.57 -9.70
N THR A 116 5.69 0.02 -10.83
CA THR A 116 5.19 -1.26 -11.38
C THR A 116 5.45 -2.44 -10.45
N GLY A 117 6.51 -2.38 -9.63
CA GLY A 117 6.81 -3.37 -8.61
C GLY A 117 5.74 -3.53 -7.52
N ASN A 118 4.83 -2.55 -7.36
CA ASN A 118 3.70 -2.61 -6.44
C ASN A 118 2.63 -3.61 -6.84
N ILE A 119 2.53 -4.01 -8.12
CA ILE A 119 1.62 -5.09 -8.56
C ILE A 119 1.89 -6.37 -7.75
N LYS A 120 3.18 -6.71 -7.58
CA LYS A 120 3.59 -7.87 -6.77
C LYS A 120 3.23 -7.70 -5.29
N THR A 121 3.16 -6.47 -4.78
CA THR A 121 2.78 -6.21 -3.39
C THR A 121 1.30 -6.48 -3.19
N GLY A 122 0.47 -6.06 -4.14
CA GLY A 122 -0.96 -6.39 -4.16
C GLY A 122 -1.19 -7.91 -4.20
N ILE A 123 -0.44 -8.63 -5.04
CA ILE A 123 -0.50 -10.10 -5.09
C ILE A 123 -0.15 -10.73 -3.73
N ILE A 124 0.85 -10.22 -3.02
CA ILE A 124 1.25 -10.73 -1.71
C ILE A 124 0.15 -10.49 -0.65
N PHE A 125 -0.43 -9.30 -0.59
CA PHE A 125 -1.55 -9.04 0.32
C PHE A 125 -2.75 -9.94 0.01
N TRP A 126 -3.06 -10.11 -1.28
CA TRP A 126 -4.13 -11.00 -1.71
C TRP A 126 -3.86 -12.46 -1.33
N LEU A 127 -2.65 -12.98 -1.58
CA LEU A 127 -2.26 -14.33 -1.19
C LEU A 127 -2.34 -14.54 0.33
N GLY A 128 -1.96 -13.54 1.13
CA GLY A 128 -2.11 -13.59 2.59
C GLY A 128 -3.57 -13.80 3.01
N ILE A 129 -4.49 -13.04 2.42
CA ILE A 129 -5.95 -13.19 2.66
C ILE A 129 -6.45 -14.56 2.19
N VAL A 130 -6.00 -15.05 1.03
CA VAL A 130 -6.39 -16.37 0.50
C VAL A 130 -5.91 -17.49 1.42
N VAL A 131 -4.65 -17.44 1.87
CA VAL A 131 -4.10 -18.44 2.81
C VAL A 131 -4.91 -18.44 4.10
N ASP A 132 -5.23 -17.26 4.63
CA ASP A 132 -6.05 -17.13 5.84
C ASP A 132 -7.43 -17.78 5.68
N TYR A 133 -8.10 -17.49 4.55
CA TYR A 133 -9.38 -18.09 4.22
C TYR A 133 -9.32 -19.60 4.06
N LEU A 134 -8.24 -20.14 3.47
CA LEU A 134 -8.04 -21.58 3.35
C LEU A 134 -7.81 -22.26 4.71
N LEU A 135 -7.10 -21.60 5.64
CA LEU A 135 -6.91 -22.11 7.00
C LEU A 135 -8.24 -22.18 7.76
N LEU A 136 -9.09 -21.16 7.61
CA LEU A 136 -10.45 -21.15 8.15
C LEU A 136 -11.29 -22.33 7.58
N LEU A 137 -11.28 -22.51 6.26
CA LEU A 137 -12.00 -23.62 5.62
C LEU A 137 -11.48 -25.01 6.04
N ALA A 138 -10.19 -25.12 6.36
CA ALA A 138 -9.59 -26.35 6.84
C ALA A 138 -9.85 -26.62 8.34
N GLY A 139 -10.54 -25.72 9.05
CA GLY A 139 -10.81 -25.85 10.49
C GLY A 139 -9.58 -25.66 11.37
N VAL A 140 -8.55 -24.97 10.86
CA VAL A 140 -7.32 -24.64 11.61
C VAL A 140 -7.51 -23.34 12.42
N LEU A 141 -8.41 -22.47 11.96
CA LEU A 141 -8.88 -21.24 12.62
C LEU A 141 -10.36 -21.40 12.96
#